data_AF-A0A1M6SQA0-F1
#
_entry.id   AF-A0A1M6SQA0-F1
#
_cell.length_a   1.000
_cell.length_b   1.000
_cell.length_c   1.000
_cell.angle_alpha   90.00
_cell.angle_beta   90.00
_cell.angle_gamma   90.00
#
_symmetry.space_group_name_H-M   'P 1'
#
loop_
_entity.id
_entity.type
_entity.pdbx_description
1 polymer ?
#
loop_
_entity_poly.entity_id
_entity_poly.type
_entity_poly.pdbx_seq_one_letter_code
_entity_poly.pdbx_strand_id
1 'polypeptide(L)'
;MLNKLWAGMLLVGIAYAALNGRAGDVTLAALDASKEAVSLCITMVGVMSFWMGLMEIAREAGVIEKLSHGIQPLIHFLFPHIPKGHPAIASITLNMTANFLGLGWAATPAGLKAMEELEKLEEERRGRRISGPVRKRGVASNEMCTFLIINIS
;
A
#
# COMPACT_ATOMS: atom_id res chain seq x y z
N MET A 1 -4.34 -15.23 -10.26
CA MET A 1 -3.57 -15.49 -11.51
C MET A 1 -2.07 -15.51 -11.24
N LEU A 2 -1.54 -14.54 -10.48
CA LEU A 2 -0.12 -14.47 -10.13
C LEU A 2 0.41 -15.68 -9.35
N ASN A 3 -0.33 -16.21 -8.36
CA ASN A 3 0.11 -17.38 -7.59
C ASN A 3 0.33 -18.63 -8.47
N LYS A 4 -0.44 -18.78 -9.55
CA LYS A 4 -0.27 -19.89 -10.50
C LYS A 4 1.00 -19.72 -11.32
N LEU A 5 1.34 -18.49 -11.70
CA LEU A 5 2.59 -18.18 -12.40
C LEU A 5 3.81 -18.48 -11.52
N TRP A 6 3.81 -17.98 -10.27
CA TRP A 6 4.90 -18.25 -9.31
C TRP A 6 5.09 -19.73 -9.05
N ALA A 7 4.00 -20.46 -8.78
CA ALA A 7 4.05 -21.90 -8.56
C ALA A 7 4.60 -22.65 -9.77
N GLY A 8 4.19 -22.25 -10.98
CA GLY A 8 4.71 -22.81 -12.23
C GLY A 8 6.22 -22.57 -12.40
N MET A 9 6.69 -21.35 -12.18
CA MET A 9 8.11 -21.00 -12.27
C MET A 9 8.95 -21.78 -11.26
N LEU A 10 8.48 -21.90 -10.01
CA LEU A 10 9.14 -22.69 -8.97
C LEU A 10 9.25 -24.17 -9.34
N LEU A 11 8.15 -24.77 -9.81
CA LEU A 11 8.12 -26.17 -10.22
C LEU A 11 9.09 -26.46 -11.37
N VAL A 12 9.11 -25.60 -12.39
CA VAL A 12 10.03 -25.74 -13.54
C VAL A 12 11.49 -25.63 -13.07
N GLY A 13 11.80 -24.68 -12.18
CA GLY A 13 13.13 -24.51 -11.62
C GLY A 13 13.61 -25.73 -10.81
N ILE A 14 12.75 -26.27 -9.95
CA ILE A 14 13.04 -27.47 -9.15
C ILE A 14 13.25 -28.70 -10.05
N ALA A 15 12.36 -28.89 -11.04
CA ALA A 15 12.47 -30.00 -11.99
C ALA A 15 13.77 -29.92 -12.80
N TYR A 16 14.12 -28.74 -13.31
CA TYR A 16 15.37 -28.51 -14.04
C TYR A 16 16.60 -28.82 -13.18
N ALA A 17 16.61 -28.38 -11.92
CA ALA A 17 17.71 -28.64 -11.00
C ALA A 17 17.83 -30.14 -10.65
N ALA A 18 16.71 -30.84 -10.47
CA ALA A 18 16.68 -32.27 -10.22
C ALA A 18 17.25 -33.07 -11.41
N LEU A 19 16.88 -32.72 -12.64
CA LEU A 19 17.38 -33.37 -13.85
C LEU A 19 18.88 -33.14 -14.10
N ASN A 20 19.44 -32.02 -13.64
CA ASN A 20 20.86 -31.69 -13.79
C ASN A 20 21.72 -32.07 -12.57
N GLY A 21 21.17 -32.79 -11.59
CA GLY A 21 21.89 -33.20 -10.37
C GLY A 21 22.22 -32.05 -9.40
N ARG A 22 21.60 -30.88 -9.55
CA ARG A 22 21.79 -29.68 -8.72
C ARG A 22 20.71 -29.49 -7.66
N ALA A 23 20.07 -30.57 -7.22
CA ALA A 23 19.02 -30.51 -6.20
C ALA A 23 19.51 -29.95 -4.84
N GLY A 24 20.80 -30.11 -4.53
CA GLY A 24 21.43 -29.51 -3.35
C GLY A 24 21.44 -27.99 -3.39
N ASP A 25 21.74 -27.40 -4.55
CA ASP A 25 21.80 -25.94 -4.74
C ASP A 25 20.43 -25.29 -4.51
N VAL A 26 19.34 -25.97 -4.91
CA VAL A 26 17.96 -25.50 -4.67
C VAL A 26 17.65 -25.46 -3.17
N THR A 27 18.07 -26.48 -2.43
CA THR A 27 17.87 -26.54 -0.97
C THR A 27 18.63 -25.41 -0.28
N LEU A 28 19.89 -25.19 -0.67
CA LEU A 28 20.71 -24.11 -0.13
C LEU A 28 20.13 -22.74 -0.46
N ALA A 29 19.75 -22.49 -1.72
CA ALA A 29 19.13 -21.24 -2.14
C ALA A 29 17.81 -20.97 -1.39
N ALA A 30 17.00 -22.00 -1.11
CA ALA A 30 15.79 -21.85 -0.33
C ALA A 30 16.08 -21.48 1.14
N LEU A 31 17.12 -22.05 1.75
CA LEU A 31 17.55 -21.73 3.11
C LEU A 31 18.12 -20.31 3.20
N ASP A 32 18.96 -19.92 2.24
CA ASP A 32 19.55 -18.57 2.17
C ASP A 32 18.46 -17.51 1.95
N ALA A 33 17.54 -17.74 1.02
CA ALA A 33 16.39 -16.86 0.80
C ALA A 33 15.51 -16.73 2.06
N SER A 34 15.34 -17.81 2.83
CA SER A 34 14.61 -17.78 4.10
C SER A 34 15.32 -16.91 5.14
N LYS A 35 16.65 -17.01 5.23
CA LYS A 35 17.46 -16.18 6.14
C LYS A 35 17.42 -14.70 5.74
N GLU A 36 17.57 -14.40 4.45
CA GLU A 36 17.45 -13.05 3.93
C GLU A 36 16.06 -12.46 4.20
N ALA A 37 14.99 -13.23 3.97
CA ALA A 37 13.63 -12.79 4.25
C ALA A 37 13.43 -12.45 5.73
N VAL A 38 13.93 -13.28 6.66
CA VAL A 38 13.86 -12.99 8.10
C VAL A 38 14.66 -11.74 8.45
N SER A 39 15.88 -11.60 7.94
CA SER A 39 16.72 -10.42 8.18
C SER A 39 16.03 -9.15 7.67
N LEU A 40 15.46 -9.20 6.48
CA LEU A 40 14.71 -8.10 5.90
C LEU A 40 13.51 -7.74 6.77
N CYS A 41 12.70 -8.72 7.19
CA CYS A 41 11.56 -8.49 8.08
C CYS A 41 11.97 -7.79 9.38
N ILE A 42 13.07 -8.22 10.03
CA ILE A 42 13.56 -7.61 11.27
C ILE A 42 13.97 -6.14 11.03
N THR A 43 14.75 -5.88 9.97
CA THR A 43 15.15 -4.52 9.60
C THR A 43 13.95 -3.63 9.30
N MET A 44 12.99 -4.17 8.55
CA MET A 44 11.75 -3.47 8.19
C MET A 44 10.92 -3.14 9.41
N VAL A 45 10.73 -4.06 10.35
CA VAL A 45 10.00 -3.80 11.59
C VAL A 45 10.62 -2.64 12.37
N GLY A 46 11.94 -2.60 12.53
CA GLY A 46 12.62 -1.51 13.24
C GLY A 46 12.42 -0.15 12.56
N VAL A 47 12.69 -0.08 11.26
CA VAL A 47 12.58 1.17 10.48
C VAL A 47 11.13 1.64 10.40
N MET A 48 10.17 0.75 10.11
CA MET A 48 8.75 1.09 10.05
C MET A 48 8.23 1.53 11.42
N SER A 49 8.60 0.87 12.52
CA SER A 49 8.14 1.25 13.86
C SER A 49 8.61 2.66 14.24
N PHE A 50 9.86 2.99 13.93
CA PHE A 50 10.41 4.33 14.16
C PHE A 50 9.64 5.40 13.37
N TRP A 51 9.49 5.21 12.06
CA TRP A 51 8.81 6.18 11.21
C TRP A 51 7.32 6.31 11.51
N MET A 52 6.63 5.19 11.74
CA MET A 52 5.22 5.20 12.13
C MET A 52 5.01 5.88 13.48
N GLY A 53 5.91 5.65 14.45
CA GLY A 53 5.88 6.34 15.74
C GLY A 53 6.06 7.85 15.59
N LEU A 54 7.03 8.29 14.77
CA LEU A 54 7.22 9.72 14.49
C LEU A 54 5.99 10.35 13.81
N MET A 55 5.38 9.65 12.86
CA MET A 55 4.17 10.10 12.21
C MET A 55 2.97 10.18 13.17
N GLU A 56 2.87 9.25 14.12
CA GLU A 56 1.85 9.29 15.15
C GLU A 56 1.99 10.53 16.04
N ILE A 57 3.22 10.87 16.44
CA ILE A 57 3.51 12.09 17.19
C ILE A 57 3.13 13.34 16.38
N ALA A 58 3.46 13.37 15.08
CA ALA A 58 3.07 14.48 14.20
C ALA A 58 1.54 14.62 14.05
N ARG A 59 0.81 13.51 14.11
CA ARG A 59 -0.66 13.46 14.14
C ARG A 59 -1.20 14.05 15.42
N GLU A 60 -0.75 13.55 16.57
CA GLU A 60 -1.20 14.04 17.87
C GLU A 60 -0.84 15.53 18.09
N ALA A 61 0.28 15.99 17.53
CA ALA A 61 0.68 17.39 17.55
C ALA A 61 -0.15 18.30 16.62
N GLY A 62 -1.08 17.75 15.83
CA GLY A 62 -1.93 18.51 14.91
C GLY A 62 -1.21 19.01 13.65
N VAL A 63 0.01 18.54 13.38
CA VAL A 63 0.79 18.94 12.20
C VAL A 63 0.13 18.42 10.93
N ILE A 64 -0.35 17.18 10.98
CA ILE A 64 -1.02 16.51 9.85
C ILE A 64 -2.35 17.20 9.54
N GLU A 65 -3.13 17.58 10.54
CA GLU A 65 -4.42 18.26 10.40
C GLU A 65 -4.26 19.64 9.76
N LYS A 66 -3.20 20.37 10.15
CA LYS A 66 -2.83 21.67 9.55
C LYS A 66 -2.39 21.52 8.10
N LEU A 67 -1.55 20.53 7.80
CA LEU A 67 -1.11 20.27 6.44
C LEU A 67 -2.26 19.79 5.55
N SER A 68 -3.15 18.97 6.12
CA SER A 68 -4.36 18.48 5.48
C SER A 68 -5.29 19.63 5.09
N HIS A 69 -5.48 20.64 5.94
CA HIS A 69 -6.24 21.84 5.58
C HIS A 69 -5.60 22.63 4.42
N GLY A 70 -4.26 22.73 4.38
CA GLY A 70 -3.55 23.41 3.30
C GLY A 70 -3.65 22.71 1.95
N ILE A 71 -3.61 21.37 1.94
CA ILE A 71 -3.66 20.56 0.70
C ILE A 71 -5.11 20.17 0.34
N GLN A 72 -6.08 20.37 1.25
CA GLN A 72 -7.50 20.09 1.04
C GLN A 72 -8.08 20.57 -0.30
N PRO A 73 -7.82 21.82 -0.78
CA PRO A 73 -8.32 22.25 -2.09
C PRO A 73 -7.77 21.41 -3.25
N LEU A 74 -6.50 21.00 -3.18
CA LEU A 74 -5.87 20.13 -4.17
C LEU A 74 -6.44 18.71 -4.10
N ILE A 75 -6.60 18.15 -2.91
CA ILE A 75 -7.21 16.80 -2.74
C ILE A 75 -8.65 16.80 -3.25
N HIS A 76 -9.45 17.83 -2.94
CA HIS A 76 -10.83 17.88 -3.40
C HIS A 76 -10.94 18.04 -4.92
N PHE A 77 -9.99 18.75 -5.53
CA PHE A 77 -9.88 18.84 -6.98
C PHE A 77 -9.51 17.48 -7.62
N LEU A 78 -8.57 16.73 -7.04
CA LEU A 78 -8.13 15.43 -7.54
C LEU A 78 -9.13 14.30 -7.25
N PHE A 79 -9.87 14.40 -6.14
CA PHE A 79 -10.81 13.39 -5.65
C PHE A 79 -12.22 13.98 -5.41
N PRO A 80 -12.92 14.46 -6.47
CA PRO A 80 -14.18 15.17 -6.33
C PRO A 80 -15.35 14.31 -5.81
N HIS A 81 -15.23 12.99 -5.93
CA HIS A 81 -16.29 12.04 -5.55
C HIS A 81 -16.16 11.52 -4.11
N ILE A 82 -15.12 11.94 -3.37
CA ILE A 82 -14.96 11.57 -1.95
C ILE A 82 -15.73 12.59 -1.08
N PRO A 83 -16.64 12.14 -0.18
CA PRO A 83 -17.34 13.04 0.72
C PRO A 83 -16.40 13.84 1.62
N LYS A 84 -16.75 15.11 1.89
CA LYS A 84 -15.98 15.95 2.82
C LYS A 84 -15.98 15.31 4.21
N GLY A 85 -14.80 15.19 4.82
CA GLY A 85 -14.62 14.59 6.14
C GLY A 85 -14.49 13.06 6.15
N HIS A 86 -14.48 12.40 4.99
CA HIS A 86 -14.23 10.95 4.93
C HIS A 86 -12.78 10.62 5.34
N PRO A 87 -12.54 9.56 6.15
CA PRO A 87 -11.19 9.15 6.60
C PRO A 87 -10.19 8.87 5.47
N ALA A 88 -10.69 8.53 4.27
CA ALA A 88 -9.85 8.40 3.07
C ALA A 88 -9.05 9.67 2.77
N ILE A 89 -9.62 10.87 2.95
CA ILE A 89 -8.92 12.14 2.68
C ILE A 89 -7.70 12.27 3.58
N ALA A 90 -7.85 12.01 4.89
CA ALA A 90 -6.74 12.10 5.84
C ALA A 90 -5.61 11.12 5.49
N SER A 91 -5.95 9.89 5.11
CA SER A 91 -4.96 8.86 4.74
C SER A 91 -4.24 9.17 3.41
N ILE A 92 -4.97 9.69 2.41
CA ILE A 92 -4.38 10.13 1.13
C ILE A 92 -3.42 11.30 1.36
N THR A 93 -3.85 12.32 2.11
CA THR A 93 -3.01 13.49 2.41
C THR A 93 -1.76 13.06 3.17
N LEU A 94 -1.89 12.14 4.14
CA LEU A 94 -0.78 11.61 4.90
C LEU A 94 0.25 10.92 4.00
N ASN A 95 -0.21 10.05 3.11
CA ASN A 95 0.66 9.35 2.17
C ASN A 95 1.35 10.31 1.19
N MET A 96 0.61 11.26 0.60
CA MET A 96 1.20 12.27 -0.29
C MET A 96 2.24 13.12 0.43
N THR A 97 1.94 13.56 1.67
CA THR A 97 2.87 14.31 2.51
C THR A 97 4.14 13.53 2.80
N ALA A 98 3.99 12.24 3.17
CA ALA A 98 5.13 11.37 3.43
C ALA A 98 6.00 11.19 2.18
N ASN A 99 5.39 11.02 1.01
CA ASN A 99 6.12 10.97 -0.25
C ASN A 99 6.85 12.30 -0.57
N PHE A 100 6.19 13.45 -0.41
CA PHE A 100 6.82 14.77 -0.63
C PHE A 100 7.98 15.06 0.32
N LEU A 101 7.89 14.61 1.57
CA LEU A 101 8.94 14.79 2.59
C LEU A 101 10.08 13.76 2.48
N GLY A 102 10.04 12.86 1.49
CA GLY A 102 11.04 11.79 1.34
C GLY A 102 10.93 10.69 2.41
N LEU A 103 9.82 10.63 3.13
CA LEU A 103 9.52 9.63 4.16
C LEU A 103 8.86 8.40 3.53
N GLY A 104 9.47 7.82 2.47
CA GLY A 104 8.87 6.73 1.69
C GLY A 104 8.49 5.49 2.53
N TRP A 105 9.23 5.22 3.61
CA TRP A 105 8.92 4.15 4.57
C TRP A 105 7.64 4.39 5.38
N ALA A 106 7.29 5.66 5.66
CA ALA A 106 6.02 6.05 6.27
C ALA A 106 4.89 6.16 5.24
N ALA A 107 5.22 6.43 3.97
CA ALA A 107 4.23 6.55 2.91
C ALA A 107 3.53 5.22 2.63
N THR A 108 4.26 4.10 2.61
CA THR A 108 3.70 2.76 2.31
C THR A 108 2.53 2.36 3.22
N PRO A 109 2.64 2.36 4.57
CA PRO A 109 1.52 2.02 5.45
C PRO A 109 0.37 3.04 5.36
N ALA A 110 0.66 4.33 5.20
CA ALA A 110 -0.36 5.35 4.98
C ALA A 110 -1.12 5.12 3.64
N GLY A 111 -0.40 4.66 2.61
CA GLY A 111 -0.97 4.37 1.29
C GLY A 111 -1.82 3.11 1.28
N LEU A 112 -1.41 2.05 1.97
CA LEU A 112 -2.24 0.87 2.18
C LEU A 112 -3.52 1.23 2.92
N LYS A 113 -3.42 2.03 3.99
CA LYS A 113 -4.59 2.53 4.72
C LYS A 113 -5.51 3.38 3.85
N ALA A 114 -4.95 4.24 2.98
CA ALA A 114 -5.73 5.02 2.02
C ALA A 114 -6.50 4.11 1.05
N MET A 115 -5.86 3.05 0.53
CA MET A 115 -6.51 2.08 -0.34
C MET A 115 -7.63 1.31 0.36
N GLU A 116 -7.43 0.89 1.61
CA GLU A 116 -8.47 0.27 2.44
C GLU A 116 -9.67 1.20 2.66
N GLU A 117 -9.43 2.48 2.98
CA GLU A 117 -10.51 3.46 3.16
C GLU A 117 -11.25 3.77 1.85
N LEU A 118 -10.56 3.76 0.70
CA LEU A 118 -11.18 3.87 -0.62
C LEU A 118 -12.01 2.62 -0.95
N GLU A 119 -11.58 1.43 -0.52
CA GLU A 119 -12.36 0.20 -0.71
C GLU A 119 -13.63 0.20 0.14
N LYS A 120 -13.54 0.61 1.40
CA LYS A 120 -14.71 0.81 2.28
C LYS A 120 -15.70 1.80 1.68
N LEU A 121 -15.21 2.94 1.17
CA LEU A 121 -16.05 3.94 0.49
C LEU A 121 -16.80 3.31 -0.70
N GLU A 122 -16.14 2.45 -1.47
CA GLU A 122 -16.75 1.76 -2.60
C GLU A 122 -17.78 0.70 -2.15
N GLU A 123 -17.53 -0.01 -1.05
CA GLU A 123 -18.52 -0.91 -0.44
C GLU A 123 -19.76 -0.16 0.06
N GLU A 124 -19.60 1.04 0.64
CA GLU A 124 -20.72 1.90 1.05
C GLU A 124 -21.54 2.42 -0.13
N ARG A 125 -20.90 2.73 -1.25
CA ARG A 125 -21.58 3.06 -2.52
C ARG A 125 -22.39 1.88 -3.05
N ARG A 126 -21.82 0.66 -3.04
CA ARG A 126 -22.54 -0.57 -3.40
C ARG A 126 -23.76 -0.80 -2.52
N GLY A 127 -23.64 -0.51 -1.22
CA GLY A 127 -24.72 -0.55 -0.24
C GLY A 127 -25.73 0.59 -0.34
N ARG A 128 -25.59 1.51 -1.31
CA ARG A 128 -26.40 2.74 -1.48
C ARG A 128 -26.42 3.67 -0.25
N ARG A 129 -25.40 3.59 0.62
CA ARG A 129 -25.25 4.50 1.77
C ARG A 129 -24.67 5.84 1.35
N ILE A 130 -23.89 5.86 0.27
CA ILE A 130 -23.25 7.05 -0.30
C ILE A 130 -23.57 7.12 -1.79
N SER A 131 -23.84 8.32 -2.30
CA SER A 131 -24.06 8.59 -3.71
C SER A 131 -22.74 8.54 -4.50
N GLY A 132 -22.76 7.93 -5.68
CA GLY A 132 -21.59 7.87 -6.56
C GLY A 132 -21.66 6.74 -7.58
N PRO A 133 -20.72 6.71 -8.55
CA PRO A 133 -20.62 5.62 -9.51
C PRO A 133 -20.21 4.33 -8.79
N VAL A 134 -21.04 3.28 -8.91
CA VAL A 134 -20.80 1.98 -8.29
C VAL A 134 -19.99 1.08 -9.25
N ARG A 135 -18.87 0.55 -8.77
CA ARG A 135 -18.04 -0.45 -9.46
C ARG A 135 -18.30 -1.85 -8.92
N LYS A 136 -18.17 -2.86 -9.78
CA LYS A 136 -18.28 -4.27 -9.38
C LYS A 136 -17.17 -4.64 -8.39
N ARG A 137 -17.43 -5.63 -7.54
CA ARG A 137 -16.41 -6.15 -6.61
C ARG A 137 -15.21 -6.68 -7.39
N GLY A 138 -14.00 -6.34 -6.94
CA GLY A 138 -12.75 -6.66 -7.63
C GLY A 138 -12.36 -5.68 -8.76
N VAL A 139 -13.14 -4.62 -8.99
CA VAL A 139 -12.81 -3.53 -9.92
C VAL A 139 -12.41 -2.30 -9.11
N ALA A 140 -11.22 -1.75 -9.39
CA ALA A 140 -10.73 -0.53 -8.76
C ALA A 140 -11.62 0.68 -9.13
N SER A 141 -11.85 1.55 -8.15
CA SER A 141 -12.56 2.81 -8.39
C SER A 141 -11.64 3.83 -9.07
N ASN A 142 -12.22 4.90 -9.62
CA ASN A 142 -11.41 5.95 -10.27
C ASN A 142 -10.47 6.61 -9.24
N GLU A 143 -10.93 6.74 -8.00
CA GLU A 143 -10.16 7.29 -6.88
C GLU A 143 -8.96 6.40 -6.54
N MET A 144 -9.15 5.07 -6.51
CA MET A 144 -8.01 4.15 -6.33
C MET A 144 -6.98 4.29 -7.45
N CYS A 145 -7.44 4.38 -8.71
CA CYS A 145 -6.55 4.57 -9.85
C CYS A 145 -5.82 5.92 -9.80
N THR A 146 -6.53 7.01 -9.50
CA THR A 146 -5.95 8.35 -9.36
C THR A 146 -4.91 8.38 -8.24
N PHE A 147 -5.24 7.81 -7.07
CA PHE A 147 -4.33 7.72 -5.94
C PHE A 147 -3.05 6.95 -6.28
N LEU A 148 -3.17 5.83 -7.00
CA LEU A 148 -2.02 5.07 -7.46
C LEU A 148 -1.15 5.90 -8.41
N ILE A 149 -1.75 6.54 -9.43
CA ILE A 149 -1.01 7.32 -10.44
C ILE A 149 -0.22 8.46 -9.79
N ILE A 150 -0.82 9.17 -8.84
CA ILE A 150 -0.18 10.29 -8.15
C ILE A 150 1.02 9.84 -7.29
N ASN A 151 0.99 8.60 -6.79
CA ASN A 151 2.01 8.07 -5.91
C ASN A 151 3.08 7.24 -6.60
N ILE A 152 2.98 7.04 -7.91
CA ILE A 152 4.07 6.46 -8.70
C ILE A 152 5.19 7.53 -8.76
N SER A 153 6.22 7.31 -7.95
CA SER A 153 7.53 7.99 -8.02
C SER A 153 8.55 7.11 -8.72
#